data_AF-A0A8T4I9N6-F1
#
_entry.id   AF-A0A8T4I9N6-F1
#
_cell.length_a   1.000
_cell.length_b   1.000
_cell.length_c   1.000
_cell.angle_alpha   90.00
_cell.angle_beta   90.00
_cell.angle_gamma   90.00
#
_symmetry.space_group_name_H-M   'P 1'
#
loop_
_entity.id
_entity.type
_entity.pdbx_description
1 polymer ?
#
loop_
_entity_poly.entity_id
_entity_poly.type
_entity_poly.pdbx_seq_one_letter_code
_entity_poly.pdbx_strand_id
1 'polypeptide(L)'
;MNSPKIKFVEFDEVNDAVSELLEAGCPVEDISLRKIREAMGDRGSLQTISKYFAAIKSRLERGEKLDASHLTDTDMDALKNVVGDIVNRRSWAARSEKEAADRAAAELTQRHEAELAIKNEIIEDFEHQVAAMEEGIATQTCEIEERRQQVMRLEGMIQALQATIATLSHLNIRSSEQNTNVGDGATSGSEPGEHSPGEAGRETRGSAAARRLVEGIDEDNVDADDES
;
A
#
# COMPACT_ATOMS: atom_id res chain seq x y z
N MET A 1 -21.04 -44.29 -20.40
CA MET A 1 -20.88 -44.30 -21.87
C MET A 1 -19.39 -44.12 -22.15
N ASN A 2 -18.73 -45.14 -22.70
CA ASN A 2 -17.32 -45.03 -23.07
C ASN A 2 -17.21 -44.13 -24.30
N SER A 3 -16.73 -42.89 -24.12
CA SER A 3 -16.33 -42.06 -25.25
C SER A 3 -15.33 -42.84 -26.09
N PRO A 4 -15.53 -42.98 -27.41
CA PRO A 4 -14.56 -43.65 -28.27
C PRO A 4 -13.26 -42.86 -28.16
N LYS A 5 -12.22 -43.51 -27.62
CA LYS A 5 -10.86 -42.96 -27.63
C LYS A 5 -10.52 -42.71 -29.08
N ILE A 6 -10.53 -41.45 -29.50
CA ILE A 6 -10.05 -41.03 -30.82
C ILE A 6 -8.57 -41.42 -30.83
N LYS A 7 -8.27 -42.55 -31.47
CA LYS A 7 -6.88 -42.95 -31.71
C LYS A 7 -6.34 -41.93 -32.69
N PHE A 8 -5.35 -41.16 -32.24
CA PHE A 8 -4.59 -40.29 -33.12
C PHE A 8 -3.91 -41.19 -34.15
N VAL A 9 -4.13 -40.87 -35.42
CA VAL A 9 -3.43 -41.53 -36.52
C VAL A 9 -2.10 -40.85 -36.70
N GLU A 10 -1.04 -41.65 -36.71
CA GLU A 10 0.33 -41.19 -36.89
C GLU A 10 0.74 -41.24 -38.36
N PHE A 11 1.81 -40.53 -38.71
CA PHE A 11 2.32 -40.49 -40.08
C PHE A 11 2.68 -41.89 -40.59
N ASP A 12 3.32 -42.69 -39.73
CA ASP A 12 3.77 -44.05 -40.06
C ASP A 12 2.59 -44.96 -40.42
N GLU A 13 1.44 -44.84 -39.73
CA GLU A 13 0.25 -45.63 -40.04
C GLU A 13 -0.34 -45.30 -41.44
N VAL A 14 -0.26 -44.04 -41.85
CA VAL A 14 -0.67 -43.62 -43.20
C VAL A 14 0.38 -44.04 -44.23
N ASN A 15 1.66 -43.97 -43.87
CA ASN A 15 2.78 -44.36 -44.73
C ASN A 15 2.78 -45.87 -45.03
N ASP A 16 2.52 -46.69 -44.02
CA ASP A 16 2.41 -48.14 -44.14
C ASP A 16 1.24 -48.53 -45.05
N ALA A 17 0.08 -47.91 -44.84
CA ALA A 17 -1.10 -48.16 -45.68
C ALA A 17 -0.89 -47.75 -47.14
N VAL A 18 -0.18 -46.64 -47.39
CA VAL A 18 0.18 -46.23 -48.76
C VAL A 18 1.22 -47.17 -49.37
N SER A 19 2.20 -47.62 -48.58
CA SER A 19 3.21 -48.58 -49.01
C SER A 19 2.59 -49.93 -49.38
N GLU A 20 1.64 -50.43 -48.58
CA GLU A 20 0.89 -51.66 -48.87
C GLU A 20 0.08 -51.53 -50.17
N LEU A 21 -0.57 -50.39 -50.40
CA LEU A 21 -1.31 -50.14 -51.64
C LEU A 21 -0.39 -50.08 -52.87
N LEU A 22 0.81 -49.51 -52.72
CA LEU A 22 1.82 -49.47 -53.78
C LEU A 22 2.38 -50.87 -54.09
N GLU A 23 2.67 -51.67 -53.06
CA GLU A 23 3.11 -53.06 -53.17
C GLU A 23 2.04 -53.95 -53.82
N ALA A 24 0.76 -53.67 -53.56
CA ALA A 24 -0.38 -54.30 -54.23
C ALA A 24 -0.56 -53.87 -55.71
N GLY A 25 0.32 -53.01 -56.23
CA GLY A 25 0.31 -52.56 -57.62
C GLY A 25 -0.65 -51.41 -57.92
N CYS A 26 -1.14 -50.68 -56.91
CA CYS A 26 -1.94 -49.48 -57.12
C CYS A 26 -1.02 -48.30 -57.48
N PRO A 27 -1.14 -47.67 -58.67
CA PRO A 27 -0.36 -46.49 -59.00
C PRO A 27 -0.76 -45.32 -58.10
N VAL A 28 0.20 -44.43 -57.80
CA VAL A 28 0.04 -43.30 -56.85
C VAL A 28 -1.15 -42.40 -57.20
N GLU A 29 -1.41 -42.23 -58.49
CA GLU A 29 -2.51 -41.41 -59.03
C GLU A 29 -3.91 -41.98 -58.68
N ASP A 30 -4.00 -43.30 -58.49
CA ASP A 30 -5.23 -44.03 -58.17
C ASP A 30 -5.45 -44.25 -56.67
N ILE A 31 -4.50 -43.81 -55.84
CA ILE A 31 -4.62 -43.88 -54.37
C ILE A 31 -5.53 -42.75 -53.90
N SER A 32 -6.71 -43.12 -53.41
CA SER A 32 -7.68 -42.20 -52.81
C SER A 32 -7.66 -42.27 -51.29
N LEU A 33 -8.08 -41.18 -50.62
CA LEU A 33 -8.22 -41.15 -49.15
C LEU A 33 -9.11 -42.28 -48.61
N ARG A 34 -10.07 -42.76 -49.42
CA ARG A 34 -10.95 -43.88 -49.07
C ARG A 34 -10.18 -45.21 -49.07
N LYS A 35 -9.35 -45.46 -50.08
CA LYS A 35 -8.51 -46.67 -50.15
C LYS A 35 -7.50 -46.73 -49.01
N ILE A 36 -6.89 -45.59 -48.68
CA ILE A 36 -5.97 -45.49 -47.53
C ILE A 36 -6.72 -45.80 -46.22
N ARG A 37 -7.89 -45.20 -46.03
CA ARG A 37 -8.72 -45.47 -44.83
C ARG A 37 -9.16 -46.93 -44.73
N GLU A 38 -9.45 -47.57 -45.87
CA GLU A 38 -9.82 -48.97 -45.96
C GLU A 38 -8.64 -49.87 -45.58
N ALA A 39 -7.43 -49.60 -46.09
CA ALA A 39 -6.20 -50.29 -45.70
C ALA A 39 -5.88 -50.10 -44.21
N MET A 40 -6.15 -48.91 -43.65
CA MET A 40 -5.95 -48.62 -42.22
C MET A 40 -7.02 -49.21 -41.29
N GLY A 41 -8.09 -49.84 -41.83
CA GLY A 41 -9.16 -50.44 -41.04
C GLY A 41 -10.01 -49.42 -40.26
N ASP A 42 -10.49 -48.38 -40.95
CA ASP A 42 -11.34 -47.30 -40.40
C ASP A 42 -10.70 -46.43 -39.31
N ARG A 43 -9.38 -46.49 -39.18
CA ARG A 43 -8.62 -45.65 -38.25
C ARG A 43 -8.36 -44.28 -38.87
N GLY A 44 -8.51 -43.24 -38.05
CA GLY A 44 -8.19 -41.86 -38.42
C GLY A 44 -9.31 -41.09 -39.10
N SER A 45 -9.22 -39.76 -38.97
CA SER A 45 -10.09 -38.86 -39.73
C SER A 45 -9.56 -38.71 -41.16
N LEU A 46 -10.45 -38.55 -42.13
CA LEU A 46 -10.06 -38.24 -43.52
C LEU A 46 -9.22 -36.96 -43.61
N GLN A 47 -9.41 -36.03 -42.67
CA GLN A 47 -8.67 -34.78 -42.61
C GLN A 47 -7.20 -35.01 -42.21
N THR A 48 -6.96 -35.86 -41.22
CA THR A 48 -5.62 -36.27 -40.78
C THR A 48 -4.93 -37.11 -41.85
N ILE A 49 -5.65 -38.07 -42.43
CA ILE A 49 -5.14 -38.90 -43.55
C ILE A 49 -4.77 -38.02 -44.74
N SER A 50 -5.62 -37.06 -45.11
CA SER A 50 -5.34 -36.12 -46.20
C SER A 50 -4.09 -35.29 -45.96
N LYS A 51 -3.85 -34.88 -44.71
CA LYS A 51 -2.67 -34.09 -44.36
C LYS A 51 -1.38 -34.90 -44.56
N TYR A 52 -1.34 -36.15 -44.08
CA TYR A 52 -0.15 -37.00 -44.22
C TYR A 52 0.02 -37.55 -45.64
N PHE A 53 -1.07 -37.92 -46.30
CA PHE A 53 -1.02 -38.40 -47.69
C PHE A 53 -0.52 -37.32 -48.66
N ALA A 54 -0.84 -36.05 -48.44
CA ALA A 54 -0.30 -34.96 -49.27
C ALA A 54 1.25 -34.91 -49.22
N ALA A 55 1.84 -35.12 -48.04
CA ALA A 55 3.28 -35.19 -47.89
C ALA A 55 3.88 -36.44 -48.56
N ILE A 56 3.26 -37.61 -48.35
CA ILE A 56 3.69 -38.88 -48.95
C ILE A 56 3.61 -38.83 -50.47
N LYS A 57 2.51 -38.31 -51.03
CA LYS A 57 2.30 -38.15 -52.47
C LYS A 57 3.37 -37.25 -53.11
N SER A 58 3.68 -36.13 -52.45
CA SER A 58 4.72 -35.20 -52.93
C SER A 58 6.13 -35.82 -52.92
N ARG A 59 6.43 -36.74 -51.99
CA ARG A 59 7.68 -37.52 -51.98
C ARG A 59 7.72 -38.52 -53.15
N LEU A 60 6.63 -39.26 -53.35
CA LEU A 60 6.51 -40.24 -54.43
C LEU A 60 6.61 -39.60 -55.83
N GLU A 61 5.98 -38.44 -56.04
CA GLU A 61 6.05 -37.69 -57.30
C GLU A 61 7.48 -37.22 -57.63
N ARG A 62 8.34 -37.06 -56.62
CA ARG A 62 9.77 -36.72 -56.78
C ARG A 62 10.68 -37.95 -56.91
N GLY A 63 10.12 -39.16 -56.91
CA GLY A 63 10.87 -40.42 -56.98
C GLY A 63 11.60 -40.77 -55.69
N GLU A 64 11.24 -40.15 -54.57
CA GLU A 64 11.86 -40.42 -53.27
C GLU A 64 11.29 -41.70 -52.66
N LYS A 65 12.16 -42.46 -51.98
CA LYS A 65 11.73 -43.64 -51.22
C LYS A 65 10.99 -43.22 -49.96
N LEU A 66 10.01 -44.03 -49.56
CA LEU A 66 9.23 -43.88 -48.34
C LEU A 66 9.92 -44.51 -47.10
N ASP A 67 11.21 -44.85 -47.20
CA ASP A 67 11.91 -45.47 -46.08
C ASP A 67 12.13 -44.47 -44.93
N ALA A 68 12.00 -44.96 -43.71
CA ALA A 68 12.19 -44.19 -42.48
C ALA A 68 13.67 -43.91 -42.17
N SER A 69 14.61 -44.46 -42.95
CA SER A 69 16.06 -44.27 -42.76
C SER A 69 16.61 -43.03 -43.48
N HIS A 70 15.84 -42.43 -44.39
CA HIS A 70 16.20 -41.22 -45.11
C HIS A 70 15.34 -40.01 -44.72
N LEU A 71 15.96 -39.10 -43.98
CA LEU A 71 15.46 -37.75 -43.78
C LEU A 71 15.58 -36.98 -45.10
N THR A 72 14.45 -36.59 -45.69
CA THR A 72 14.44 -35.81 -46.94
C THR A 72 14.52 -34.31 -46.66
N ASP A 73 14.85 -33.51 -47.67
CA ASP A 73 14.79 -32.04 -47.58
C ASP A 73 13.39 -31.55 -47.17
N THR A 74 12.34 -32.26 -47.58
CA THR A 74 10.96 -31.97 -47.20
C THR A 74 10.69 -32.22 -45.72
N ASP A 75 11.24 -33.30 -45.15
CA ASP A 75 11.14 -33.58 -43.72
C ASP A 75 11.91 -32.53 -42.91
N MET A 76 13.08 -32.11 -43.42
CA MET A 76 13.87 -31.03 -42.83
C MET A 76 13.16 -29.68 -42.87
N ASP A 77 12.48 -29.35 -43.96
CA ASP A 77 11.72 -28.10 -44.07
C ASP A 77 10.44 -28.13 -43.21
N ALA A 78 9.75 -29.27 -43.13
CA ALA A 78 8.64 -29.46 -42.20
C ALA A 78 9.10 -29.30 -40.73
N LEU A 79 10.26 -29.87 -40.38
CA LEU A 79 10.84 -29.72 -39.04
C LEU A 79 11.23 -28.27 -38.75
N LYS A 80 11.87 -27.56 -39.69
CA LYS A 80 12.21 -26.14 -39.54
C LYS A 80 10.97 -25.29 -39.29
N ASN A 81 9.88 -25.55 -40.00
CA ASN A 81 8.61 -24.84 -39.81
C ASN A 81 8.03 -25.09 -38.42
N VAL A 82 7.99 -26.36 -37.97
CA VAL A 82 7.50 -26.71 -36.62
C VAL A 82 8.36 -26.06 -35.54
N VAL A 83 9.69 -26.12 -35.66
CA VAL A 83 10.61 -25.50 -34.71
C VAL A 83 10.44 -23.98 -34.73
N GLY A 84 10.32 -23.36 -35.90
CA GLY A 84 10.05 -21.92 -36.06
C GLY A 84 8.75 -21.51 -35.36
N ASP A 85 7.67 -22.27 -35.56
CA ASP A 85 6.38 -22.01 -34.92
C ASP A 85 6.43 -22.14 -33.40
N ILE A 86 7.19 -23.12 -32.88
CA ILE A 86 7.39 -23.30 -31.43
C ILE A 86 8.17 -22.12 -30.86
N VAL A 87 9.28 -21.73 -31.50
CA VAL A 87 10.12 -20.61 -31.06
C VAL A 87 9.33 -19.31 -31.11
N ASN A 88 8.55 -19.07 -32.17
CA ASN A 88 7.71 -17.89 -32.31
C ASN A 88 6.63 -17.84 -31.22
N ARG A 89 5.91 -18.95 -30.97
CA ARG A 89 4.89 -19.01 -29.91
C ARG A 89 5.49 -18.77 -28.53
N ARG A 90 6.63 -19.40 -28.22
CA ARG A 90 7.31 -19.19 -26.92
C ARG A 90 7.81 -17.77 -26.77
N SER A 91 8.39 -17.20 -27.83
CA SER A 91 8.86 -15.81 -27.82
C SER A 91 7.72 -14.82 -27.63
N TRP A 92 6.58 -15.07 -28.27
CA TRP A 92 5.38 -14.25 -28.10
C TRP A 92 4.83 -14.34 -26.68
N ALA A 93 4.72 -15.56 -26.12
CA ALA A 93 4.28 -15.75 -24.73
C ALA A 93 5.18 -15.03 -23.73
N ALA A 94 6.51 -15.18 -23.88
CA ALA A 94 7.48 -14.50 -23.02
C ALA A 94 7.40 -12.97 -23.12
N ARG A 95 7.18 -12.42 -24.32
CA ARG A 95 6.96 -10.98 -24.51
C ARG A 95 5.65 -10.52 -23.87
N SER A 96 4.57 -11.27 -24.06
CA SER A 96 3.28 -10.95 -23.48
C SER A 96 3.30 -10.97 -21.95
N GLU A 97 4.01 -11.94 -21.35
CA GLU A 97 4.21 -12.03 -19.90
C GLU A 97 5.01 -10.83 -19.39
N LYS A 98 6.11 -10.50 -20.08
CA LYS A 98 6.91 -9.31 -19.75
C LYS A 98 6.08 -8.03 -19.85
N GLU A 99 5.32 -7.84 -20.91
CA GLU A 99 4.45 -6.66 -21.10
C GLU A 99 3.34 -6.58 -20.04
N ALA A 100 2.85 -7.71 -19.53
CA ALA A 100 1.92 -7.73 -18.41
C ALA A 100 2.59 -7.31 -17.10
N ALA A 101 3.81 -7.82 -16.83
CA ALA A 101 4.60 -7.44 -15.67
C ALA A 101 4.98 -5.95 -15.70
N ASP A 102 5.42 -5.45 -16.86
CA ASP A 102 5.79 -4.04 -17.04
C ASP A 102 4.58 -3.11 -16.78
N ARG A 103 3.37 -3.50 -17.24
CA ARG A 103 2.13 -2.76 -16.94
C ARG A 103 1.77 -2.79 -15.46
N ALA A 104 1.84 -3.96 -14.81
CA ALA A 104 1.56 -4.07 -13.39
C ALA A 104 2.54 -3.23 -12.55
N ALA A 105 3.83 -3.23 -12.93
CA ALA A 105 4.84 -2.38 -12.30
C ALA A 105 4.54 -0.90 -12.50
N ALA A 106 4.19 -0.48 -13.72
CA ALA A 106 3.83 0.91 -14.00
C ALA A 106 2.59 1.38 -13.22
N GLU A 107 1.55 0.56 -13.14
CA GLU A 107 0.35 0.85 -12.33
C GLU A 107 0.69 0.97 -10.84
N LEU A 108 1.56 0.10 -10.32
CA LEU A 108 2.00 0.16 -8.94
C LEU A 108 2.82 1.43 -8.66
N THR A 109 3.76 1.76 -9.55
CA THR A 109 4.54 3.00 -9.44
C THR A 109 3.64 4.23 -9.45
N GLN A 110 2.66 4.29 -10.35
CA GLN A 110 1.71 5.41 -10.42
C GLN A 110 0.90 5.56 -9.13
N ARG A 111 0.45 4.45 -8.53
CA ARG A 111 -0.27 4.50 -7.23
C ARG A 111 0.63 5.03 -6.12
N HIS A 112 1.87 4.56 -6.02
CA HIS A 112 2.81 5.04 -5.01
C HIS A 112 3.16 6.52 -5.22
N GLU A 113 3.33 6.98 -6.46
CA GLU A 113 3.56 8.40 -6.76
C GLU A 113 2.38 9.28 -6.32
N ALA A 114 1.15 8.83 -6.58
CA ALA A 114 -0.06 9.53 -6.12
C ALA A 114 -0.15 9.57 -4.58
N GLU A 115 0.16 8.46 -3.91
CA GLU A 115 0.19 8.42 -2.44
C GLU A 115 1.27 9.35 -1.86
N LEU A 116 2.45 9.39 -2.47
CA LEU A 116 3.52 10.32 -2.07
C LEU A 116 3.10 11.78 -2.26
N ALA A 117 2.40 12.11 -3.34
CA ALA A 117 1.89 13.46 -3.57
C ALA A 117 0.91 13.88 -2.45
N ILE A 118 -0.02 13.01 -2.08
CA ILE A 118 -0.97 13.26 -0.98
C ILE A 118 -0.22 13.41 0.35
N LYS A 119 0.76 12.55 0.63
CA LYS A 119 1.57 12.65 1.87
C LYS A 119 2.34 13.96 1.93
N ASN A 120 2.87 14.44 0.81
CA ASN A 120 3.57 15.72 0.76
C ASN A 120 2.61 16.90 1.02
N GLU A 121 1.40 16.87 0.46
CA GLU A 121 0.37 17.88 0.74
C GLU A 121 0.01 17.91 2.24
N ILE A 122 -0.15 16.75 2.87
CA ILE A 122 -0.41 16.64 4.31
C ILE A 122 0.77 17.20 5.14
N ILE A 123 2.01 16.92 4.72
CA ILE A 123 3.20 17.46 5.39
C ILE A 123 3.21 18.98 5.29
N GLU A 124 2.97 19.54 4.09
CA GLU A 124 2.90 20.98 3.89
C GLU A 124 1.81 21.61 4.76
N ASP A 125 0.61 21.04 4.84
CA ASP A 125 -0.45 21.54 5.72
C ASP A 125 -0.04 21.51 7.20
N PHE A 126 0.58 20.43 7.67
CA PHE A 126 1.10 20.36 9.03
C PHE A 126 2.21 21.38 9.31
N GLU A 127 3.11 21.62 8.35
CA GLU A 127 4.14 22.66 8.49
C GLU A 127 3.52 24.06 8.64
N HIS A 128 2.48 24.38 7.86
CA HIS A 128 1.75 25.64 7.99
C HIS A 128 1.05 25.76 9.35
N GLN A 129 0.41 24.69 9.81
CA GLN A 129 -0.25 24.67 11.12
C GLN A 129 0.76 24.85 12.27
N VAL A 130 1.92 24.19 12.20
CA VAL A 130 2.99 24.35 13.19
C VAL A 130 3.49 25.78 13.20
N ALA A 131 3.78 26.38 12.04
CA ALA A 131 4.22 27.77 11.94
C ALA A 131 3.20 28.74 12.56
N ALA A 132 1.91 28.54 12.29
CA ALA A 132 0.84 29.36 12.88
C ALA A 132 0.75 29.19 14.41
N MET A 133 0.93 27.97 14.92
CA MET A 133 0.97 27.71 16.36
C MET A 133 2.19 28.35 17.01
N GLU A 134 3.36 28.28 16.37
CA GLU A 134 4.60 28.93 16.85
C GLU A 134 4.44 30.45 16.93
N GLU A 135 3.84 31.08 15.92
CA GLU A 135 3.51 32.50 15.93
C GLU A 135 2.53 32.85 17.06
N GLY A 136 1.50 32.01 17.27
CA GLY A 136 0.56 32.14 18.37
C GLY A 136 1.24 32.07 19.74
N ILE A 137 2.17 31.11 19.93
CA ILE A 137 2.95 30.96 21.16
C ILE A 137 3.85 32.18 21.39
N ALA A 138 4.52 32.68 20.34
CA ALA A 138 5.36 33.87 20.43
C ALA A 138 4.56 35.11 20.87
N THR A 139 3.37 35.29 20.27
CA THR A 139 2.45 36.38 20.63
C THR A 139 2.00 36.28 22.08
N GLN A 140 1.52 35.10 22.50
CA GLN A 140 1.10 34.86 23.89
C GLN A 140 2.24 35.07 24.89
N THR A 141 3.46 34.65 24.54
CA THR A 141 4.65 34.85 25.38
C THR A 141 4.93 36.34 25.60
N CYS A 142 4.79 37.16 24.55
CA CYS A 142 4.93 38.61 24.65
C CYS A 142 3.86 39.22 25.59
N GLU A 143 2.58 38.86 25.40
CA GLU A 143 1.49 39.33 26.25
C GLU A 143 1.67 38.95 27.73
N ILE A 144 2.15 37.73 28.00
CA ILE A 144 2.45 37.28 29.36
C ILE A 144 3.55 38.14 29.99
N GLU A 145 4.59 38.49 29.23
CA GLU A 145 5.69 39.31 29.72
C GLU A 145 5.25 40.75 29.98
N GLU A 146 4.44 41.34 29.11
CA GLU A 146 3.83 42.65 29.34
C GLU A 146 2.97 42.68 30.61
N ARG A 147 2.13 41.65 30.80
CA ARG A 147 1.32 41.50 32.02
C ARG A 147 2.18 41.32 33.27
N ARG A 148 3.27 40.55 33.20
CA ARG A 148 4.22 40.40 34.32
C ARG A 148 4.85 41.76 34.68
N GLN A 149 5.27 42.54 33.70
CA GLN A 149 5.81 43.89 33.94
C GLN A 149 4.77 44.83 34.56
N GLN A 150 3.52 44.73 34.13
CA GLN A 150 2.43 45.50 34.73
C GLN A 150 2.21 45.12 36.20
N VAL A 151 2.19 43.82 36.52
CA VAL A 151 2.06 43.33 37.89
C VAL A 151 3.20 43.85 38.76
N MET A 152 4.46 43.72 38.32
CA MET A 152 5.62 44.23 39.07
C MET A 152 5.51 45.73 39.35
N ARG A 153 5.03 46.53 38.37
CA ARG A 153 4.83 47.97 38.55
C ARG A 153 3.77 48.26 39.62
N LEU A 154 2.64 47.56 39.58
CA LEU A 154 1.56 47.71 40.55
C LEU A 154 2.00 47.29 41.95
N GLU A 155 2.74 46.19 42.08
CA GLU A 155 3.32 45.75 43.35
C GLU A 155 4.26 46.81 43.93
N GLY A 156 5.12 47.42 43.11
CA GLY A 156 5.98 48.52 43.53
C GLY A 156 5.21 49.76 44.00
N MET A 157 4.12 50.12 43.30
CA MET A 157 3.22 51.21 43.73
C MET A 157 2.56 50.90 45.07
N ILE A 158 2.10 49.67 45.28
CA ILE A 158 1.48 49.24 46.53
C ILE A 158 2.49 49.36 47.68
N GLN A 159 3.73 48.90 47.49
CA GLN A 159 4.78 49.02 48.51
C GLN A 159 5.08 50.49 48.86
N ALA A 160 5.14 51.37 47.86
CA ALA A 160 5.35 52.80 48.08
C ALA A 160 4.17 53.45 48.85
N LEU A 161 2.93 53.08 48.52
CA LEU A 161 1.74 53.54 49.23
C LEU A 161 1.73 53.04 50.68
N GLN A 162 2.08 51.77 50.92
CA GLN A 162 2.21 51.19 52.26
C GLN A 162 3.26 51.94 53.09
N ALA A 163 4.42 52.26 52.51
CA ALA A 163 5.46 53.05 53.18
C ALA A 163 4.98 54.49 53.52
N THR A 164 4.23 55.10 52.61
CA THR A 164 3.63 56.43 52.82
C THR A 164 2.59 56.38 53.94
N ILE A 165 1.71 55.38 53.94
CA ILE A 165 0.71 55.15 55.00
C ILE A 165 1.40 54.95 56.36
N ALA A 166 2.46 54.14 56.42
CA ALA A 166 3.21 53.94 57.66
C ALA A 166 3.82 55.26 58.17
N THR A 167 4.44 56.04 57.28
CA THR A 167 5.04 57.35 57.62
C THR A 167 3.97 58.34 58.13
N LEU A 168 2.84 58.44 57.42
CA LEU A 168 1.73 59.30 57.83
C LEU A 168 1.11 58.84 59.17
N SER A 169 0.99 57.54 59.38
CA SER A 169 0.52 56.97 60.66
C SER A 169 1.44 57.36 61.81
N HIS A 170 2.76 57.25 61.63
CA HIS A 170 3.74 57.69 62.63
C HIS A 170 3.70 59.20 62.90
N LEU A 171 3.55 60.03 61.86
CA LEU A 171 3.41 61.48 62.01
C LEU A 171 2.12 61.88 62.73
N ASN A 172 1.01 61.19 62.44
CA ASN A 172 -0.27 61.42 63.10
C ASN A 172 -0.20 61.06 64.60
N ILE A 173 0.43 59.93 64.94
CA ILE A 173 0.69 59.56 66.34
C ILE A 173 1.55 60.63 67.02
N ARG A 174 2.67 61.05 66.42
CA ARG A 174 3.55 62.09 66.97
C ARG A 174 2.85 63.45 67.13
N SER A 175 1.98 63.82 66.19
CA SER A 175 1.17 65.03 66.27
C SER A 175 0.13 64.95 67.39
N SER A 176 -0.46 63.77 67.61
CA SER A 176 -1.35 63.51 68.73
C SER A 176 -0.60 63.56 70.06
N GLU A 177 0.62 63.01 70.12
CA GLU A 177 1.51 63.05 71.30
C GLU A 177 2.02 64.47 71.62
N GLN A 178 2.27 65.30 70.59
CA GLN A 178 2.60 66.72 70.78
C GLN A 178 1.40 67.54 71.29
N ASN A 179 0.18 67.17 70.93
CA ASN A 179 -1.03 67.81 71.48
C ASN A 179 -1.38 67.33 72.89
N THR A 180 -0.95 66.13 73.30
CA THR A 180 -1.14 65.63 74.67
C THR A 180 -0.03 66.04 75.64
N ASN A 181 1.09 66.58 75.17
CA ASN A 181 2.16 67.10 76.03
C ASN A 181 1.88 68.51 76.63
N VAL A 182 0.63 68.99 76.52
CA VAL A 182 0.03 69.89 77.51
C VAL A 182 -0.96 69.06 78.34
N GLY A 183 -0.46 68.11 79.12
CA GLY A 183 -1.29 67.22 79.92
C GLY A 183 -0.53 66.01 80.46
N ASP A 184 -0.04 66.15 81.70
CA ASP A 184 0.62 65.12 82.50
C ASP A 184 -0.02 63.72 82.45
N GLY A 185 0.84 62.70 82.54
CA GLY A 185 0.69 61.74 83.65
C GLY A 185 0.30 60.30 83.33
N ALA A 186 1.31 59.42 83.47
CA ALA A 186 1.27 58.17 84.25
C ALA A 186 0.67 56.86 83.69
N THR A 187 1.59 55.89 83.54
CA THR A 187 1.58 54.49 84.03
C THR A 187 0.81 53.37 83.29
N SER A 188 1.61 52.50 82.64
CA SER A 188 1.79 51.06 82.89
C SER A 188 0.58 50.10 82.93
N GLY A 189 0.65 49.01 82.14
CA GLY A 189 -0.15 47.80 82.38
C GLY A 189 -0.30 46.83 81.20
N SER A 190 0.65 45.90 81.11
CA SER A 190 0.68 44.53 80.55
C SER A 190 -0.47 43.93 79.69
N GLU A 191 -0.05 43.27 78.61
CA GLU A 191 -0.69 42.22 77.76
C GLU A 191 -1.14 40.95 78.53
N PRO A 192 -1.68 39.88 77.87
CA PRO A 192 -2.61 39.80 76.72
C PRO A 192 -3.82 38.88 77.03
N GLY A 193 -4.93 39.07 76.28
CA GLY A 193 -6.12 38.21 76.35
C GLY A 193 -6.27 37.32 75.11
N GLU A 194 -6.38 36.02 75.35
CA GLU A 194 -6.63 34.94 74.40
C GLU A 194 -7.90 35.16 73.54
N HIS A 195 -7.90 34.64 72.29
CA HIS A 195 -8.98 33.81 71.75
C HIS A 195 -8.70 33.41 70.29
N SER A 196 -8.46 32.12 70.06
CA SER A 196 -8.96 31.42 68.85
C SER A 196 -10.48 31.24 68.99
N PRO A 197 -11.26 31.21 67.89
CA PRO A 197 -11.53 29.93 67.21
C PRO A 197 -11.65 30.07 65.67
N GLY A 198 -11.39 29.02 64.90
CA GLY A 198 -12.43 28.11 64.41
C GLY A 198 -12.61 28.35 62.90
N GLU A 199 -12.18 27.42 62.05
CA GLU A 199 -12.98 26.31 61.50
C GLU A 199 -13.55 26.62 60.10
N ALA A 200 -13.70 25.53 59.34
CA ALA A 200 -14.32 25.39 58.01
C ALA A 200 -13.47 25.88 56.82
N GLY A 201 -13.22 25.09 55.78
CA GLY A 201 -13.79 23.80 55.39
C GLY A 201 -13.90 23.74 53.86
N ARG A 202 -13.90 22.52 53.33
CA ARG A 202 -14.25 22.09 51.94
C ARG A 202 -13.21 22.35 50.85
N GLU A 203 -12.63 21.30 50.27
CA GLU A 203 -13.22 20.40 49.25
C GLU A 203 -13.51 21.09 47.92
N THR A 204 -12.79 20.69 46.86
CA THR A 204 -13.28 20.05 45.62
C THR A 204 -12.08 19.93 44.66
N ARG A 205 -11.62 18.74 44.27
CA ARG A 205 -12.07 17.90 43.13
C ARG A 205 -12.02 18.60 41.76
N GLY A 206 -11.28 17.97 40.84
CA GLY A 206 -11.36 18.14 39.37
C GLY A 206 -10.27 19.05 38.81
N SER A 207 -9.48 18.71 37.79
CA SER A 207 -9.74 17.80 36.69
C SER A 207 -8.48 17.09 36.22
N ALA A 208 -8.54 15.76 36.24
CA ALA A 208 -7.83 14.92 35.29
C ALA A 208 -8.46 15.12 33.91
N ALA A 209 -7.71 15.70 32.98
CA ALA A 209 -8.04 15.73 31.56
C ALA A 209 -6.75 15.67 30.76
N ALA A 210 -6.08 14.52 30.79
CA ALA A 210 -5.09 14.13 29.81
C ALA A 210 -5.15 12.62 29.67
N ARG A 211 -5.21 12.15 28.41
CA ARG A 211 -5.25 10.76 27.93
C ARG A 211 -6.65 10.20 27.65
N ARG A 212 -7.17 10.57 26.48
CA ARG A 212 -7.88 9.66 25.60
C ARG A 212 -7.70 10.16 24.17
N LEU A 213 -6.94 9.42 23.38
CA LEU A 213 -7.11 9.19 21.94
C LEU A 213 -5.96 8.27 21.50
N VAL A 214 -6.28 7.35 20.60
CA VAL A 214 -5.49 6.19 20.14
C VAL A 214 -5.72 4.93 20.98
N GLU A 215 -6.81 4.24 20.68
CA GLU A 215 -6.80 2.82 20.29
C GLU A 215 -8.24 2.42 19.91
N GLY A 216 -8.43 2.23 18.62
CA GLY A 216 -9.71 1.99 17.96
C GLY A 216 -9.44 1.88 16.47
N ILE A 217 -8.68 0.86 16.09
CA ILE A 217 -8.72 0.30 14.75
C ILE A 217 -9.13 -1.15 14.95
N ASP A 218 -10.36 -1.42 14.51
CA ASP A 218 -10.96 -2.73 14.44
C ASP A 218 -10.07 -3.66 13.61
N GLU A 219 -9.65 -4.77 14.22
CA GLU A 219 -9.15 -5.94 13.51
C GLU A 219 -10.34 -6.67 12.90
N ASP A 220 -10.86 -6.14 11.80
CA ASP A 220 -11.78 -6.87 10.93
C ASP A 220 -11.01 -7.51 9.77
N ASN A 221 -10.96 -8.83 9.85
CA ASN A 221 -11.31 -9.74 8.75
C ASN A 221 -10.29 -9.91 7.61
N VAL A 222 -9.35 -10.83 7.82
CA VAL A 222 -8.71 -11.58 6.72
C VAL A 222 -9.36 -12.96 6.67
N ASP A 223 -10.41 -13.07 5.85
CA ASP A 223 -10.90 -14.35 5.37
C ASP A 223 -9.80 -14.99 4.52
N ALA A 224 -9.27 -16.10 5.02
CA ALA A 224 -8.42 -17.01 4.28
C ALA A 224 -9.31 -17.89 3.39
N ASP A 225 -9.52 -17.46 2.14
CA ASP A 225 -9.92 -18.36 1.06
C ASP A 225 -8.65 -19.01 0.50
N ASP A 226 -8.37 -20.22 0.99
CA ASP A 226 -7.36 -21.12 0.45
C ASP A 226 -8.02 -22.41 -0.06
N GLU A 227 -7.73 -22.69 -1.33
CA GLU A 227 -7.74 -23.96 -2.06
C GLU A 227 -9.06 -24.70 -2.42
N SER A 228 -9.34 -24.69 -3.73
CA SER A 228 -9.90 -25.80 -4.52
C SER A 228 -9.00 -26.08 -5.72
#